data_AF-A0A852ES92-F1
#
_entry.id   AF-A0A852ES92-F1
#
_cell.length_a   1.000
_cell.length_b   1.000
_cell.length_c   1.000
_cell.angle_alpha   90.00
_cell.angle_beta   90.00
_cell.angle_gamma   90.00
#
_symmetry.space_group_name_H-M   'P 1'
#
loop_
_entity.id
_entity.type
_entity.pdbx_description
1 polymer ?
#
loop_
_entity_poly.entity_id
_entity_poly.type
_entity_poly.pdbx_seq_one_letter_code
_entity_poly.pdbx_strand_id
1 'polypeptide(L)'
;AVICLIAYGVQRGQGERGGSDDLYLAVALMAVVVVTGCFGYYQEFKSTNIIASFRNLVPQQATVVRAGQTLQVNAAELVVGDLVEIKGGDRVPADIRVLAAQGCKV
;
A
#
# COMPACT_ATOMS: atom_id res chain seq x y z
N ALA A 1 4.83 -30.31 -6.14
CA ALA A 1 4.85 -30.06 -7.60
C ALA A 1 6.22 -30.35 -8.20
N VAL A 2 7.28 -29.59 -7.86
CA VAL A 2 8.62 -29.75 -8.48
C VAL A 2 9.23 -31.14 -8.28
N ILE A 3 9.17 -31.70 -7.06
CA ILE A 3 9.69 -33.06 -6.77
C ILE A 3 8.93 -34.14 -7.57
N CYS A 4 7.61 -34.02 -7.72
CA CYS A 4 6.79 -34.96 -8.51
C CYS A 4 7.11 -34.89 -10.01
N LEU A 5 7.37 -33.69 -10.54
CA LEU A 5 7.82 -33.51 -11.93
C LEU A 5 9.20 -34.12 -12.17
N ILE A 6 10.11 -33.98 -11.20
CA ILE A 6 11.46 -34.58 -11.27
C ILE A 6 11.35 -36.11 -11.20
N ALA A 7 10.54 -36.67 -10.29
CA ALA A 7 10.32 -38.12 -10.17
C ALA A 7 9.74 -38.71 -11.47
N TYR A 8 8.70 -38.08 -12.03
CA TYR A 8 8.12 -38.49 -13.32
C TYR A 8 9.16 -38.47 -14.46
N GLY A 9 10.01 -37.42 -14.50
CA GLY A 9 11.07 -37.32 -15.50
C GLY A 9 12.13 -38.42 -15.38
N VAL A 10 12.52 -38.77 -14.15
CA VAL A 10 13.51 -39.83 -13.87
C VAL A 10 12.94 -41.22 -14.16
N GLN A 11 11.71 -41.53 -13.73
CA GLN A 11 11.06 -42.81 -14.02
C GLN A 11 10.83 -43.02 -15.52
N ARG A 12 10.42 -41.97 -16.24
CA ARG A 12 10.28 -42.02 -17.70
C ARG A 12 11.62 -42.30 -18.41
N GLY A 13 12.74 -41.85 -17.84
CA GLY A 13 14.09 -42.12 -18.34
C GLY A 13 14.61 -43.53 -18.04
N GLN A 14 14.15 -44.17 -16.97
CA GLN A 14 14.56 -45.53 -16.58
C GLN A 14 13.72 -46.66 -17.20
N GLY A 15 12.74 -46.32 -18.05
CA GLY A 15 11.92 -47.31 -18.77
C GLY A 15 10.88 -48.04 -17.90
N GLU A 16 10.85 -47.78 -16.60
CA GLU A 16 9.76 -48.18 -15.73
C GLU A 16 8.53 -47.31 -16.05
N ARG A 17 7.45 -47.96 -16.50
CA ARG A 17 6.15 -47.30 -16.66
C ARG A 17 5.57 -47.00 -15.27
N GLY A 18 6.12 -45.99 -14.60
CA GLY A 18 5.43 -45.31 -13.51
C GLY A 18 4.09 -44.79 -14.06
N GLY A 19 2.98 -45.11 -13.37
CA GLY A 19 1.66 -44.64 -13.74
C GLY A 19 1.60 -43.11 -13.81
N SER A 20 0.66 -42.56 -14.56
CA SER A 20 0.47 -41.11 -14.71
C SER A 20 0.13 -40.38 -13.39
N ASP A 21 0.08 -41.09 -12.27
CA ASP A 21 -0.29 -40.63 -10.94
C ASP A 21 0.62 -39.50 -10.45
N ASP A 22 1.93 -39.59 -10.71
CA ASP A 22 2.90 -38.53 -10.33
C ASP A 22 2.66 -37.22 -11.08
N LEU A 23 2.20 -37.32 -12.34
CA LEU A 23 1.83 -36.17 -13.17
C LEU A 23 0.53 -35.55 -12.66
N TYR A 24 -0.50 -36.36 -12.36
CA TYR A 24 -1.75 -35.87 -11.79
C TYR A 24 -1.52 -35.18 -10.44
N LEU A 25 -0.66 -35.74 -9.59
CA LEU A 25 -0.30 -35.15 -8.30
C LEU A 25 0.46 -33.82 -8.49
N ALA A 26 1.37 -33.74 -9.46
CA ALA A 26 2.07 -32.50 -9.76
C ALA A 26 1.13 -31.37 -10.19
N VAL A 27 0.18 -31.66 -11.08
CA VAL A 27 -0.82 -30.70 -11.58
C VAL A 27 -1.77 -30.28 -10.46
N ALA A 28 -2.25 -31.23 -9.64
CA ALA A 28 -3.09 -30.92 -8.49
C ALA A 28 -2.39 -29.99 -7.48
N LEU A 29 -1.12 -30.25 -7.18
CA LEU A 29 -0.35 -29.39 -6.28
C LEU A 29 -0.11 -27.99 -6.85
N MET A 30 0.13 -27.86 -8.16
CA MET A 30 0.21 -26.54 -8.80
C MET A 30 -1.11 -25.79 -8.71
N ALA A 31 -2.23 -26.46 -8.99
CA ALA A 31 -3.56 -25.85 -8.88
C ALA A 31 -3.84 -25.34 -7.46
N VAL A 32 -3.51 -26.13 -6.43
CA VAL A 32 -3.66 -25.71 -5.03
C VAL A 32 -2.82 -24.47 -4.72
N VAL A 33 -1.55 -24.44 -5.14
CA VAL A 33 -0.65 -23.29 -4.91
C VAL A 33 -1.14 -22.03 -5.62
N VAL A 34 -1.64 -22.16 -6.86
CA VAL A 34 -2.20 -21.03 -7.60
C VAL A 34 -3.46 -20.50 -6.90
N VAL A 35 -4.36 -21.38 -6.47
CA VAL A 35 -5.58 -20.98 -5.77
C VAL A 35 -5.23 -20.28 -4.46
N THR A 36 -4.37 -20.86 -3.62
CA THR A 36 -3.99 -20.25 -2.33
C THR A 36 -3.22 -18.94 -2.53
N GLY A 37 -2.36 -18.85 -3.54
CA GLY A 37 -1.67 -17.62 -3.93
C GLY A 37 -2.63 -16.52 -4.38
N CYS A 38 -3.59 -16.83 -5.24
CA CYS A 38 -4.62 -15.89 -5.68
C CYS A 38 -5.50 -15.40 -4.52
N PHE A 39 -5.89 -16.30 -3.61
CA PHE A 39 -6.64 -15.93 -2.41
C PHE A 39 -5.83 -15.03 -1.47
N GLY A 40 -4.54 -15.34 -1.27
CA GLY A 40 -3.63 -14.50 -0.49
C GLY A 40 -3.48 -13.10 -1.08
N TYR A 41 -3.23 -13.03 -2.39
CA TYR A 41 -3.11 -11.76 -3.12
C TYR A 41 -4.40 -10.92 -3.03
N TYR A 42 -5.57 -11.55 -3.17
CA TYR A 42 -6.85 -10.85 -3.07
C TYR A 42 -7.11 -10.29 -1.66
N GLN A 43 -6.73 -11.03 -0.62
CA GLN A 43 -6.81 -10.54 0.77
C GLN A 43 -5.88 -9.36 1.02
N GLU A 44 -4.67 -9.38 0.46
CA GLU A 44 -3.68 -8.32 0.60
C GLU A 44 -4.09 -7.05 -0.15
N PHE A 45 -4.66 -7.18 -1.35
CA PHE A 45 -5.19 -6.07 -2.12
C PHE A 45 -6.32 -5.34 -1.38
N LYS A 46 -7.23 -6.09 -0.73
CA LYS A 46 -8.31 -5.52 0.07
C LYS A 46 -7.79 -4.73 1.28
N SER A 47 -6.75 -5.23 1.96
CA SER A 47 -6.15 -4.54 3.11
C SER A 47 -5.53 -3.19 2.72
N THR A 48 -4.90 -3.11 1.54
CA THR A 48 -4.21 -1.90 1.08
C THR A 48 -5.18 -0.76 0.71
N ASN A 49 -6.34 -1.11 0.14
CA ASN A 49 -7.32 -0.13 -0.34
C ASN A 49 -8.04 0.64 0.78
N ILE A 50 -8.12 0.07 1.98
CA ILE A 50 -8.77 0.72 3.13
C ILE A 50 -7.95 1.93 3.58
N ILE A 51 -6.62 1.79 3.68
CA ILE A 51 -5.72 2.88 4.12
C ILE A 51 -5.67 4.03 3.09
N ALA A 52 -5.71 3.71 1.79
CA ALA A 52 -5.75 4.73 0.74
C ALA A 52 -7.04 5.56 0.79
N SER A 53 -8.17 4.92 1.06
CA SER A 53 -9.47 5.61 1.19
C SER A 53 -9.51 6.53 2.42
N PHE A 54 -8.91 6.14 3.55
CA PHE A 54 -8.89 6.98 4.76
C PHE A 54 -8.03 8.24 4.63
N ARG A 55 -6.93 8.20 3.85
CA ARG A 55 -6.11 9.41 3.60
C ARG A 55 -6.88 10.53 2.89
N ASN A 56 -7.90 10.19 2.11
CA ASN A 56 -8.72 11.16 1.38
C ASN A 56 -9.91 11.70 2.19
N LEU A 57 -10.22 11.11 3.34
CA LEU A 57 -11.42 11.44 4.13
C LEU A 57 -11.15 12.40 5.31
N VAL A 58 -9.88 12.64 5.67
CA VAL A 58 -9.52 13.63 6.69
C VAL A 58 -8.88 14.82 5.98
N PRO A 59 -9.66 15.84 5.57
CA PRO A 59 -9.08 17.05 5.02
C PRO A 59 -8.17 17.65 6.09
N GLN A 60 -6.88 17.75 5.78
CA GLN A 60 -5.97 18.50 6.63
C GLN A 60 -6.39 19.95 6.53
N GLN A 61 -6.78 20.55 7.65
CA GLN A 61 -7.07 21.98 7.70
C GLN A 61 -5.80 22.74 8.01
N ALA A 62 -5.65 23.90 7.39
CA ALA A 62 -4.57 24.84 7.63
C ALA A 62 -5.15 26.15 8.15
N THR A 63 -4.52 26.75 9.16
CA THR A 63 -4.88 28.09 9.63
C THR A 63 -4.10 29.12 8.82
N VAL A 64 -4.81 29.99 8.11
CA VAL A 64 -4.22 31.04 7.28
C VAL A 64 -4.69 32.42 7.70
N VAL A 65 -3.88 33.44 7.41
CA VAL A 65 -4.24 34.84 7.60
C VAL A 65 -4.46 35.47 6.23
N ARG A 66 -5.73 35.74 5.88
CA ARG A 66 -6.11 36.46 4.64
C ARG A 66 -6.92 37.69 5.02
N ALA A 67 -6.67 38.81 4.34
CA ALA A 67 -7.32 40.10 4.63
C ALA A 67 -7.25 40.54 6.12
N GLY A 68 -6.17 40.17 6.82
CA GLY A 68 -5.98 40.49 8.24
C GLY A 68 -6.80 39.64 9.22
N GLN A 69 -7.51 38.61 8.74
CA GLN A 69 -8.28 37.69 9.59
C GLN A 69 -7.71 36.27 9.53
N THR A 70 -7.68 35.59 10.68
CA THR A 70 -7.33 34.17 10.80
C THR A 70 -8.52 33.30 10.41
N LEU A 71 -8.31 32.42 9.44
CA LEU A 71 -9.33 31.55 8.85
C LEU A 71 -8.79 30.11 8.82
N GLN A 72 -9.65 29.12 9.00
CA GLN A 72 -9.30 27.73 8.66
C GLN A 72 -9.76 27.44 7.24
N VAL A 73 -8.84 26.94 6.43
CA VAL A 73 -9.07 26.53 5.05
C VAL A 73 -8.59 25.09 4.87
N ASN A 74 -9.12 24.40 3.87
CA ASN A 74 -8.59 23.10 3.48
C ASN A 74 -7.15 23.29 2.99
N ALA A 75 -6.21 22.42 3.41
CA ALA A 75 -4.82 22.47 2.95
C ALA A 75 -4.71 22.38 1.42
N ALA A 76 -5.69 21.76 0.74
CA ALA A 76 -5.78 21.73 -0.73
C ALA A 76 -6.08 23.10 -1.37
N GLU A 77 -6.58 24.07 -0.62
CA GLU A 77 -6.90 25.43 -1.08
C GLU A 77 -5.81 26.46 -0.76
N LEU A 78 -4.68 26.00 -0.20
CA LEU A 78 -3.52 26.84 0.04
C LEU A 78 -2.87 27.25 -1.29
N VAL A 79 -2.52 28.53 -1.40
CA VAL A 79 -1.82 29.09 -2.57
C VAL A 79 -0.50 29.73 -2.15
N VAL A 80 0.41 29.85 -3.13
CA VAL A 80 1.69 30.51 -2.92
C VAL A 80 1.45 31.97 -2.53
N GLY A 81 1.99 32.39 -1.39
CA GLY A 81 1.82 33.73 -0.83
C GLY A 81 0.87 33.79 0.37
N ASP A 82 0.19 32.70 0.70
CA ASP A 82 -0.59 32.62 1.95
C ASP A 82 0.32 32.71 3.18
N LEU A 83 -0.15 33.46 4.18
CA LEU A 83 0.47 33.48 5.51
C LEU A 83 -0.17 32.40 6.37
N VAL A 84 0.58 31.36 6.69
CA VAL A 84 0.09 30.20 7.46
C VAL A 84 0.53 30.32 8.92
N GLU A 85 -0.39 30.10 9.85
CA GLU A 85 -0.11 29.97 11.28
C GLU A 85 -0.12 28.48 11.66
N ILE A 86 0.94 28.00 12.33
CA ILE A 86 1.09 26.60 12.76
C ILE A 86 1.24 26.57 14.29
N LYS A 87 0.44 25.73 14.95
CA LYS A 87 0.50 25.53 16.41
C LYS A 87 1.06 24.15 16.73
N GLY A 88 1.52 23.98 17.98
CA GLY A 88 2.05 22.70 18.44
C GLY A 88 0.99 21.60 18.37
N GLY A 89 1.28 20.54 17.60
CA GLY A 89 0.36 19.44 17.34
C GLY A 89 -0.24 19.44 15.93
N ASP A 90 -0.11 20.55 15.19
CA ASP A 90 -0.55 20.63 13.80
C ASP A 90 0.47 19.93 12.88
N ARG A 91 -0.04 19.25 11.84
CA ARG A 91 0.82 18.82 10.73
C ARG A 91 1.11 20.01 9.83
N VAL A 92 2.36 20.10 9.38
CA VAL A 92 2.78 21.09 8.38
C VAL A 92 1.98 20.86 7.07
N PRO A 93 1.15 21.82 6.62
CA PRO A 93 0.19 21.59 5.53
C PRO A 93 0.80 21.71 4.13
N ALA A 94 1.93 22.41 3.99
CA ALA A 94 2.69 22.59 2.75
C ALA A 94 4.16 22.93 3.09
N ASP A 95 5.05 22.94 2.09
CA ASP A 95 6.40 23.46 2.27
C ASP A 95 6.34 24.98 2.54
N ILE A 96 6.75 25.40 3.73
CA ILE A 96 6.59 26.78 4.20
C ILE A 96 7.94 27.39 4.54
N ARG A 97 8.07 28.68 4.21
CA ARG A 97 9.18 29.52 4.69
C ARG A 97 8.79 30.17 6.01
N VAL A 98 9.51 29.83 7.08
CA VAL A 98 9.28 30.42 8.41
C VAL A 98 9.65 31.91 8.40
N LEU A 99 8.68 32.77 8.72
CA LEU A 99 8.87 34.22 8.84
C LEU A 99 9.07 34.66 10.31
N ALA A 100 8.34 34.03 11.23
CA ALA A 100 8.44 34.26 12.66
C ALA A 100 8.18 32.93 13.38
N ALA A 101 8.87 32.68 14.49
CA ALA A 101 8.72 31.46 15.27
C ALA A 101 9.00 31.73 16.75
N GLN A 102 8.18 31.14 17.62
CA GLN A 102 8.36 31.17 19.07
C GLN A 102 8.30 29.73 19.58
N GLY A 103 9.42 29.18 20.08
CA GLY A 103 9.46 27.81 20.60
C GLY A 103 9.23 26.69 19.58
N CYS A 104 9.58 26.91 18.30
CA CYS A 104 9.36 25.95 17.21
C CYS A 104 10.35 24.76 17.28
N LYS A 105 9.85 23.53 17.26
CA LYS A 105 10.61 22.29 16.99
C LYS A 105 9.76 21.37 16.13
N VAL A 106 10.38 20.80 15.10
CA VAL A 106 9.75 20.00 14.04
C VAL A 106 9.78 18.51 14.32
#